data_AF-A0A089L2Y0-F1
#
_entry.id   AF-A0A089L2Y0-F1
#
_cell.length_a   1.000
_cell.length_b   1.000
_cell.length_c   1.000
_cell.angle_alpha   90.00
_cell.angle_beta   90.00
_cell.angle_gamma   90.00
#
_symmetry.space_group_name_H-M   'P 1'
#
loop_
_entity.id
_entity.type
_entity.pdbx_description
1 polymer ?
#
loop_
_entity_poly.entity_id
_entity_poly.type
_entity_poly.pdbx_seq_one_letter_code
_entity_poly.pdbx_strand_id
1 'polypeptide(L)'
;MNIYGCDFSGAKNPEGKIFIASGRLTGNRFTVEQVFSCEDRLDLYYYIRTSRAPWGVDFPFSIPEYYLEQQYASSWDTFIEGAYSDTRDQFKQRFGQIHSGKSSRDLRVTDIAVDGKSPVSSTPIAMHAMVYGALRLLHNLQGDAAVYPFQPYREGVSRLYEIYPGHGWKALKLKSSAPDALQGIPFSFRTQVDSGFEISISPEAEAAAVDARGQASLHARDAVMACIQMAYCLRRYGLESSEQHKPEFASEEEWKLRMLEGLVVRMLP
;
A
#
# COMPACT_ATOMS: atom_id res chain seq x y z
N MET A 1 7.49 -17.14 6.88
CA MET A 1 7.46 -15.71 7.21
C MET A 1 6.02 -15.22 7.18
N ASN A 2 5.56 -14.53 8.22
CA ASN A 2 4.24 -13.89 8.22
C ASN A 2 4.31 -12.59 7.43
N ILE A 3 3.28 -12.30 6.65
CA ILE A 3 3.18 -11.12 5.78
C ILE A 3 1.77 -10.57 5.91
N TYR A 4 1.67 -9.24 5.89
CA TYR A 4 0.41 -8.54 6.02
C TYR A 4 0.15 -7.65 4.80
N GLY A 5 -1.12 -7.51 4.46
CA GLY A 5 -1.64 -6.54 3.50
C GLY A 5 -2.70 -5.70 4.16
N CYS A 6 -2.78 -4.42 3.81
CA CYS A 6 -3.79 -3.50 4.34
C CYS A 6 -4.42 -2.69 3.21
N ASP A 7 -5.74 -2.63 3.20
CA ASP A 7 -6.49 -1.56 2.53
C ASP A 7 -6.78 -0.47 3.56
N PHE A 8 -6.34 0.77 3.28
CA PHE A 8 -6.41 1.87 4.24
C PHE A 8 -7.47 2.89 3.84
N SER A 9 -8.15 3.45 4.84
CA SER A 9 -9.14 4.50 4.61
C SER A 9 -8.71 5.85 5.14
N GLY A 10 -8.72 6.84 4.24
CA GLY A 10 -8.65 8.27 4.57
C GLY A 10 -9.97 8.91 5.03
N ALA A 11 -11.06 8.14 5.12
CA ALA A 11 -12.39 8.67 5.41
C ALA A 11 -12.48 9.29 6.81
N LYS A 12 -13.35 10.29 7.00
CA LYS A 12 -13.56 10.89 8.33
C LYS A 12 -14.04 9.85 9.34
N ASN A 13 -14.95 8.97 8.93
CA ASN A 13 -15.28 7.74 9.63
C ASN A 13 -14.68 6.53 8.87
N PRO A 14 -13.60 5.91 9.39
CA PRO A 14 -12.94 4.74 8.80
C PRO A 14 -13.60 3.40 9.15
N GLU A 15 -14.60 3.36 10.04
CA GLU A 15 -15.27 2.14 10.48
C GLU A 15 -15.76 1.31 9.29
N GLY A 16 -15.38 0.03 9.26
CA GLY A 16 -15.73 -0.91 8.19
C GLY A 16 -15.04 -0.64 6.85
N LYS A 17 -13.97 0.18 6.82
CA LYS A 17 -13.25 0.55 5.57
C LYS A 17 -11.74 0.31 5.65
N ILE A 18 -11.26 -0.24 6.76
CA ILE A 18 -9.87 -0.65 6.92
C ILE A 18 -9.88 -2.16 7.09
N PHE A 19 -9.14 -2.86 6.23
CA PHE A 19 -9.04 -4.30 6.27
C PHE A 19 -7.58 -4.73 6.28
N ILE A 20 -7.30 -5.78 7.02
CA ILE A 20 -6.01 -6.44 7.09
C ILE A 20 -6.18 -7.86 6.56
N ALA A 21 -5.31 -8.26 5.64
CA ALA A 21 -5.12 -9.64 5.27
C ALA A 21 -3.76 -10.10 5.83
N SER A 22 -3.70 -11.31 6.37
CA SER A 22 -2.44 -11.92 6.81
C SER A 22 -2.25 -13.27 6.16
N GLY A 23 -0.99 -13.60 5.90
CA GLY A 23 -0.63 -14.86 5.28
C GLY A 23 0.78 -15.29 5.60
N ARG A 24 1.11 -16.51 5.16
CA ARG A 24 2.39 -17.15 5.42
C ARG A 24 3.11 -17.47 4.12
N LEU A 25 4.32 -16.95 3.99
CA LEU A 25 5.26 -17.29 2.93
C LEU A 25 6.22 -18.39 3.41
N THR A 26 6.25 -19.51 2.70
CA THR A 26 7.15 -20.64 2.92
C THR A 26 7.81 -21.03 1.59
N GLY A 27 9.06 -20.60 1.40
CA GLY A 27 9.75 -20.76 0.12
C GLY A 27 9.01 -20.03 -1.01
N ASN A 28 8.54 -20.79 -2.00
CA ASN A 28 7.79 -20.28 -3.15
C ASN A 28 6.27 -20.36 -3.00
N ARG A 29 5.77 -20.73 -1.81
CA ARG A 29 4.34 -20.85 -1.54
C ARG A 29 3.88 -19.77 -0.59
N PHE A 30 2.83 -19.05 -0.97
CA PHE A 30 2.14 -18.10 -0.14
C PHE A 30 0.67 -18.51 0.08
N THR A 31 0.25 -18.51 1.34
CA THR A 31 -1.14 -18.76 1.72
C THR A 31 -1.67 -17.54 2.47
N VAL A 32 -2.74 -16.93 1.97
CA VAL A 32 -3.51 -15.94 2.74
C VAL A 32 -4.37 -16.71 3.73
N GLU A 33 -4.13 -16.52 5.02
CA GLU A 33 -4.71 -17.33 6.10
C GLU A 33 -5.93 -16.64 6.73
N GLN A 34 -5.90 -15.32 6.88
CA GLN A 34 -6.95 -14.55 7.55
C GLN A 34 -7.18 -13.21 6.88
N VAL A 35 -8.43 -12.75 6.94
CA VAL A 35 -8.83 -11.38 6.59
C VAL A 35 -9.74 -10.86 7.71
N PHE A 36 -9.54 -9.63 8.15
CA PHE A 36 -10.36 -9.02 9.19
C PHE A 36 -10.40 -7.50 9.05
N SER A 37 -11.49 -6.90 9.52
CA SER A 37 -11.66 -5.45 9.56
C SER A 37 -11.04 -4.85 10.82
N CYS A 38 -10.51 -3.64 10.71
CA CYS A 38 -10.21 -2.80 11.86
C CYS A 38 -11.43 -1.91 12.18
N GLU A 39 -11.66 -1.63 13.47
CA GLU A 39 -12.64 -0.63 13.88
C GLU A 39 -12.19 0.76 13.42
N ASP A 40 -10.91 1.07 13.64
CA ASP A 40 -10.32 2.34 13.25
C ASP A 40 -8.82 2.24 12.90
N ARG A 41 -8.13 3.39 12.91
CA ARG A 41 -6.70 3.46 12.62
C ARG A 41 -5.81 3.09 13.81
N LEU A 42 -6.33 3.11 15.03
CA LEU A 42 -5.61 2.70 16.24
C LEU A 42 -5.44 1.18 16.25
N ASP A 43 -6.45 0.44 15.81
CA ASP A 43 -6.34 -1.01 15.58
C ASP A 43 -5.22 -1.31 14.58
N LEU A 44 -5.24 -0.65 13.42
CA LEU A 44 -4.20 -0.82 12.41
C LEU A 44 -2.81 -0.48 12.95
N TYR A 45 -2.68 0.63 13.70
CA TYR A 45 -1.44 0.98 14.40
C TYR A 45 -0.97 -0.13 15.32
N TYR A 46 -1.87 -0.69 16.14
CA TYR A 46 -1.56 -1.79 17.07
C TYR A 46 -1.06 -3.03 16.33
N TYR A 47 -1.75 -3.45 15.27
CA TYR A 47 -1.34 -4.63 14.49
C TYR A 47 0.01 -4.43 13.80
N ILE A 48 0.24 -3.26 13.19
CA ILE A 48 1.53 -2.93 12.59
C ILE A 48 2.62 -2.99 13.66
N ARG A 49 2.44 -2.34 14.81
CA ARG A 49 3.47 -2.27 15.85
C ARG A 49 3.82 -3.63 16.44
N THR A 50 2.83 -4.50 16.62
CA THR A 50 3.01 -5.77 17.34
C THR A 50 3.47 -6.93 16.47
N SER A 51 3.18 -6.92 15.16
CA SER A 51 3.43 -8.08 14.30
C SER A 51 4.90 -8.31 13.94
N ARG A 52 5.74 -7.25 13.96
CA ARG A 52 7.16 -7.28 13.55
C ARG A 52 7.38 -7.99 12.22
N ALA A 53 6.53 -7.67 11.25
CA ALA A 53 6.45 -8.36 9.95
C ALA A 53 6.53 -7.35 8.78
N PRO A 54 6.71 -7.83 7.54
CA PRO A 54 6.52 -7.00 6.36
C PRO A 54 5.02 -6.71 6.12
N TRP A 55 4.73 -5.48 5.72
CA TRP A 55 3.40 -4.99 5.40
C TRP A 55 3.36 -4.34 4.03
N GLY A 56 2.45 -4.81 3.19
CA GLY A 56 2.00 -4.06 2.02
C GLY A 56 0.81 -3.19 2.39
N VAL A 57 0.92 -1.86 2.27
CA VAL A 57 -0.15 -0.94 2.69
C VAL A 57 -0.64 -0.08 1.51
N ASP A 58 -1.97 0.00 1.35
CA ASP A 58 -2.61 0.78 0.28
C ASP A 58 -2.83 2.24 0.68
N PHE A 59 -1.75 3.01 0.67
CA PHE A 59 -1.79 4.46 0.69
C PHE A 59 -0.45 5.06 0.23
N PRO A 60 -0.45 6.27 -0.37
CA PRO A 60 0.79 6.96 -0.72
C PRO A 60 1.62 7.33 0.52
N PHE A 61 2.92 7.03 0.50
CA PHE A 61 3.87 7.44 1.54
C PHE A 61 4.39 8.87 1.36
N SER A 62 4.21 9.43 0.16
CA SER A 62 4.61 10.80 -0.14
C SER A 62 3.68 11.44 -1.18
N ILE A 63 4.04 12.64 -1.63
CA ILE A 63 3.38 13.43 -2.66
C ILE A 63 4.40 13.79 -3.76
N PRO A 64 3.98 14.37 -4.90
CA PRO A 64 4.91 14.74 -5.97
C PRO A 64 5.97 15.73 -5.48
N GLU A 65 7.19 15.60 -6.00
CA GLU A 65 8.36 16.41 -5.66
C GLU A 65 8.03 17.90 -5.69
N TYR A 66 7.29 18.35 -6.70
CA TYR A 66 6.84 19.74 -6.84
C TYR A 66 6.14 20.26 -5.57
N TYR A 67 5.27 19.47 -4.93
CA TYR A 67 4.58 19.91 -3.73
C TYR A 67 5.44 19.76 -2.46
N LEU A 68 6.34 18.78 -2.43
CA LEU A 68 7.34 18.67 -1.35
C LEU A 68 8.27 19.87 -1.32
N GLU A 69 8.76 20.32 -2.47
CA GLU A 69 9.61 21.51 -2.61
C GLU A 69 8.92 22.76 -2.08
N GLN A 70 7.67 22.97 -2.50
CA GLN A 70 6.94 24.21 -2.21
C GLN A 70 6.44 24.29 -0.75
N GLN A 71 6.15 23.15 -0.12
CA GLN A 71 5.43 23.14 1.16
C GLN A 71 6.23 22.51 2.32
N TYR A 72 7.27 21.72 2.02
CA TYR A 72 7.94 20.85 3.00
C TYR A 72 9.46 20.74 2.80
N ALA A 73 10.08 21.73 2.15
CA ALA A 73 11.54 21.82 1.97
C ALA A 73 12.18 20.56 1.36
N SER A 74 11.46 19.87 0.46
CA SER A 74 11.92 18.65 -0.21
C SER A 74 12.36 17.54 0.76
N SER A 75 11.69 17.44 1.91
CA SER A 75 12.04 16.47 2.96
C SER A 75 10.83 15.64 3.34
N TRP A 76 11.00 14.32 3.31
CA TRP A 76 9.98 13.38 3.77
C TRP A 76 9.73 13.49 5.29
N ASP A 77 10.79 13.74 6.07
CA ASP A 77 10.66 13.93 7.52
C ASP A 77 9.84 15.19 7.83
N THR A 78 10.16 16.30 7.17
CA THR A 78 9.40 17.56 7.30
C THR A 78 7.96 17.39 6.80
N PHE A 79 7.74 16.55 5.79
CA PHE A 79 6.40 16.27 5.29
C PHE A 79 5.53 15.52 6.30
N ILE A 80 6.07 14.47 6.94
CA ILE A 80 5.36 13.73 7.98
C ILE A 80 5.07 14.62 9.19
N GLU A 81 6.04 15.38 9.66
CA GLU A 81 5.89 16.29 10.80
C GLU A 81 4.88 17.41 10.50
N GLY A 82 4.94 17.98 9.31
CA GLY A 82 4.00 19.00 8.85
C GLY A 82 2.57 18.48 8.75
N ALA A 83 2.38 17.29 8.17
CA ALA A 83 1.06 16.65 8.07
C ALA A 83 0.47 16.29 9.44
N TYR A 84 1.31 15.98 10.42
CA TYR A 84 0.88 15.73 11.80
C TYR A 84 0.48 17.01 12.55
N SER A 85 1.17 18.11 12.27
CA SER A 85 0.92 19.42 12.87
C SER A 85 -0.30 20.13 12.28
N ASP A 86 -0.61 19.87 11.02
CA ASP A 86 -1.76 20.43 10.34
C ASP A 86 -3.09 19.83 10.83
N THR A 87 -4.13 20.65 10.83
CA THR A 87 -5.51 20.13 10.74
C THR A 87 -5.77 19.55 9.36
N ARG A 88 -6.75 18.65 9.26
CA ARG A 88 -7.16 18.06 7.97
C ARG A 88 -7.51 19.12 6.91
N ASP A 89 -8.11 20.23 7.31
CA ASP A 89 -8.51 21.29 6.38
C ASP A 89 -7.32 22.15 5.95
N GLN A 90 -6.39 22.46 6.86
CA GLN A 90 -5.12 23.10 6.51
C GLN A 90 -4.33 22.25 5.51
N PHE A 91 -4.18 20.95 5.78
CA PHE A 91 -3.48 20.03 4.88
C PHE A 91 -4.07 20.03 3.47
N LYS A 92 -5.40 19.97 3.36
CA LYS A 92 -6.09 20.03 2.06
C LYS A 92 -5.86 21.35 1.33
N GLN A 93 -5.86 22.47 2.06
CA GLN A 93 -5.73 23.80 1.47
C GLN A 93 -4.34 24.03 0.85
N ARG A 94 -3.29 23.35 1.34
CA ARG A 94 -1.92 23.46 0.79
C ARG A 94 -1.80 23.07 -0.68
N PHE A 95 -2.68 22.20 -1.18
CA PHE A 95 -2.64 21.73 -2.58
C PHE A 95 -3.69 22.41 -3.46
N GLY A 96 -4.60 23.19 -2.88
CA GLY A 96 -5.77 23.73 -3.59
C GLY A 96 -6.75 22.64 -4.05
N GLN A 97 -7.57 22.94 -5.04
CA GLN A 97 -8.50 21.97 -5.65
C GLN A 97 -7.88 21.35 -6.90
N ILE A 98 -7.36 20.12 -6.75
CA ILE A 98 -6.83 19.34 -7.87
C ILE A 98 -7.88 18.33 -8.33
N HIS A 99 -8.42 18.57 -9.52
CA HIS A 99 -9.38 17.67 -10.16
C HIS A 99 -8.65 16.59 -10.94
N SER A 100 -8.95 15.33 -10.66
CA SER A 100 -8.39 14.11 -11.29
C SER A 100 -6.89 13.90 -11.14
N GLY A 101 -6.08 14.96 -10.99
CA GLY A 101 -4.63 14.89 -10.84
C GLY A 101 -3.95 14.13 -11.97
N LYS A 102 -4.37 14.38 -13.22
CA LYS A 102 -3.79 13.73 -14.42
C LYS A 102 -2.61 14.49 -15.03
N SER A 103 -2.31 15.69 -14.51
CA SER A 103 -1.09 16.40 -14.88
C SER A 103 0.11 15.64 -14.33
N SER A 104 1.20 15.54 -15.09
CA SER A 104 2.44 14.93 -14.62
C SER A 104 2.99 15.60 -13.36
N ARG A 105 2.73 16.90 -13.17
CA ARG A 105 3.10 17.64 -11.96
C ARG A 105 2.36 17.17 -10.70
N ASP A 106 1.15 16.65 -10.86
CA ASP A 106 0.30 16.28 -9.74
C ASP A 106 0.44 14.79 -9.37
N LEU A 107 1.22 14.03 -10.14
CA LEU A 107 1.51 12.62 -9.95
C LEU A 107 2.97 12.44 -9.57
N ARG A 108 3.25 11.47 -8.70
CA ARG A 108 4.61 10.98 -8.51
C ARG A 108 4.99 10.13 -9.71
N VAL A 109 6.28 9.97 -9.97
CA VAL A 109 6.76 9.07 -11.03
C VAL A 109 6.28 7.63 -10.79
N THR A 110 6.25 7.20 -9.52
CA THR A 110 5.72 5.87 -9.17
C THR A 110 4.20 5.74 -9.38
N ASP A 111 3.43 6.83 -9.30
CA ASP A 111 1.98 6.79 -9.58
C ASP A 111 1.74 6.61 -11.08
N ILE A 112 2.53 7.29 -11.91
CA ILE A 112 2.48 7.14 -13.37
C ILE A 112 2.79 5.69 -13.76
N ALA A 113 3.82 5.09 -13.15
CA ALA A 113 4.26 3.73 -13.45
C ALA A 113 3.19 2.65 -13.17
N VAL A 114 2.26 2.91 -12.25
CA VAL A 114 1.18 1.97 -11.89
C VAL A 114 -0.20 2.37 -12.42
N ASP A 115 -0.26 3.42 -13.26
CA ASP A 115 -1.51 4.06 -13.69
C ASP A 115 -2.42 4.34 -12.47
N GLY A 116 -1.78 4.93 -11.46
CA GLY A 116 -2.33 5.26 -10.15
C GLY A 116 -3.01 6.63 -10.13
N LYS A 117 -3.56 6.97 -8.96
CA LYS A 117 -4.20 8.27 -8.74
C LYS A 117 -3.22 9.22 -8.06
N SER A 118 -3.29 10.48 -8.43
CA SER A 118 -2.54 11.54 -7.76
C SER A 118 -2.85 11.57 -6.26
N PRO A 119 -1.82 11.56 -5.39
CA PRO A 119 -1.97 11.55 -3.93
C PRO A 119 -2.57 12.88 -3.42
N VAL A 120 -2.46 13.96 -4.20
CA VAL A 120 -3.00 15.29 -3.87
C VAL A 120 -4.38 15.56 -4.49
N SER A 121 -4.96 14.58 -5.20
CA SER A 121 -6.26 14.76 -5.86
C SER A 121 -7.42 14.84 -4.87
N SER A 122 -8.38 15.72 -5.19
CA SER A 122 -9.62 15.93 -4.42
C SER A 122 -10.80 15.12 -4.96
N THR A 123 -10.78 14.76 -6.25
CA THR A 123 -11.89 14.07 -6.94
C THR A 123 -11.36 13.07 -7.98
N PRO A 124 -12.06 11.95 -8.25
CA PRO A 124 -13.33 11.53 -7.64
C PRO A 124 -13.15 10.88 -6.25
N ILE A 125 -11.93 10.43 -5.93
CA ILE A 125 -11.57 9.97 -4.59
C ILE A 125 -10.68 11.04 -3.96
N ALA A 126 -10.98 11.39 -2.72
CA ALA A 126 -10.22 12.37 -1.96
C ALA A 126 -8.88 11.77 -1.49
N MET A 127 -7.94 11.57 -2.40
CA MET A 127 -6.62 10.99 -2.12
C MET A 127 -5.84 11.82 -1.11
N HIS A 128 -5.96 13.16 -1.16
CA HIS A 128 -5.34 14.04 -0.18
C HIS A 128 -5.73 13.74 1.29
N ALA A 129 -6.90 13.14 1.48
CA ALA A 129 -7.47 12.80 2.77
C ALA A 129 -7.00 11.42 3.25
N MET A 130 -6.71 10.53 2.30
CA MET A 130 -5.99 9.27 2.52
C MET A 130 -4.55 9.57 2.93
N VAL A 131 -3.84 10.39 2.17
CA VAL A 131 -2.47 10.84 2.47
C VAL A 131 -2.40 11.50 3.85
N TYR A 132 -3.29 12.44 4.17
CA TYR A 132 -3.33 13.05 5.51
C TYR A 132 -3.47 12.00 6.63
N GLY A 133 -4.41 11.05 6.48
CA GLY A 133 -4.61 10.00 7.49
C GLY A 133 -3.41 9.06 7.61
N ALA A 134 -2.84 8.70 6.48
CA ALA A 134 -1.67 7.84 6.36
C ALA A 134 -0.43 8.45 7.03
N LEU A 135 -0.11 9.71 6.75
CA LEU A 135 1.07 10.37 7.31
C LEU A 135 0.99 10.50 8.83
N ARG A 136 -0.22 10.70 9.38
CA ARG A 136 -0.40 10.68 10.83
C ARG A 136 -0.19 9.28 11.42
N LEU A 137 -0.59 8.23 10.71
CA LEU A 137 -0.26 6.85 11.11
C LEU A 137 1.27 6.64 11.07
N LEU A 138 1.94 7.03 9.97
CA LEU A 138 3.39 6.90 9.81
C LEU A 138 4.16 7.70 10.88
N HIS A 139 3.72 8.92 11.19
CA HIS A 139 4.31 9.73 12.27
C HIS A 139 4.28 8.98 13.60
N ASN A 140 3.14 8.38 13.97
CA ASN A 140 3.01 7.64 15.22
C ASN A 140 3.78 6.31 15.22
N LEU A 141 4.14 5.78 14.05
CA LEU A 141 4.95 4.57 13.90
C LEU A 141 6.46 4.84 13.83
N GLN A 142 6.89 6.11 13.90
CA GLN A 142 8.32 6.43 13.93
C GLN A 142 8.99 5.71 15.12
N GLY A 143 10.07 4.98 14.82
CA GLY A 143 10.76 4.13 15.80
C GLY A 143 10.20 2.71 15.89
N ASP A 144 8.88 2.53 15.82
CA ASP A 144 8.18 1.23 15.92
C ASP A 144 8.08 0.46 14.59
N ALA A 145 8.23 1.13 13.45
CA ALA A 145 8.27 0.51 12.12
C ALA A 145 9.31 1.19 11.23
N ALA A 146 9.86 0.45 10.26
CA ALA A 146 10.71 1.00 9.20
C ALA A 146 9.88 1.21 7.93
N VAL A 147 9.93 2.42 7.35
CA VAL A 147 9.19 2.76 6.13
C VAL A 147 10.10 2.73 4.91
N TYR A 148 9.88 1.80 3.99
CA TYR A 148 10.63 1.70 2.75
C TYR A 148 10.14 2.73 1.71
N PRO A 149 11.03 3.40 0.96
CA PRO A 149 12.50 3.34 1.00
C PRO A 149 13.16 4.35 1.94
N PHE A 150 12.37 5.20 2.60
CA PHE A 150 12.83 6.37 3.37
C PHE A 150 13.72 6.02 4.57
N GLN A 151 13.52 4.85 5.16
CA GLN A 151 14.23 4.41 6.34
C GLN A 151 14.99 3.10 6.06
N PRO A 152 16.13 2.88 6.73
CA PRO A 152 16.88 1.65 6.58
C PRO A 152 16.08 0.45 7.09
N TYR A 153 16.38 -0.72 6.52
CA TYR A 153 15.83 -1.99 6.97
C TYR A 153 16.17 -2.25 8.45
N ARG A 154 15.17 -2.74 9.20
CA ARG A 154 15.29 -3.11 10.62
C ARG A 154 14.51 -4.40 10.88
N GLU A 155 15.22 -5.51 11.10
CA GLU A 155 14.63 -6.85 11.26
C GLU A 155 13.68 -6.96 12.48
N GLY A 156 13.99 -6.25 13.58
CA GLY A 156 13.25 -6.34 14.84
C GLY A 156 11.92 -5.58 14.92
N VAL A 157 11.53 -4.88 13.85
CA VAL A 157 10.31 -4.07 13.77
C VAL A 157 9.48 -4.46 12.56
N SER A 158 8.28 -3.88 12.42
CA SER A 158 7.51 -4.01 11.19
C SER A 158 8.12 -3.17 10.07
N ARG A 159 7.99 -3.65 8.83
CA ARG A 159 8.53 -3.00 7.63
C ARG A 159 7.38 -2.66 6.71
N LEU A 160 7.20 -1.37 6.43
CA LEU A 160 6.08 -0.87 5.65
C LEU A 160 6.52 -0.60 4.22
N TYR A 161 5.75 -1.12 3.28
CA TYR A 161 5.95 -0.93 1.84
C TYR A 161 4.65 -0.42 1.25
N GLU A 162 4.76 0.64 0.45
CA GLU A 162 3.63 1.16 -0.30
C GLU A 162 3.26 0.16 -1.41
N ILE A 163 1.99 -0.25 -1.45
CA ILE A 163 1.44 -1.14 -2.48
C ILE A 163 0.24 -0.46 -3.12
N TYR A 164 0.03 -0.70 -4.41
CA TYR A 164 -1.18 -0.29 -5.11
C TYR A 164 -1.97 -1.52 -5.58
N PRO A 165 -2.98 -2.00 -4.82
CA PRO A 165 -3.80 -3.17 -5.17
C PRO A 165 -4.42 -3.10 -6.57
N GLY A 166 -4.81 -1.90 -7.01
CA GLY A 166 -5.33 -1.67 -8.35
C GLY A 166 -4.39 -2.12 -9.48
N HIS A 167 -3.08 -1.94 -9.31
CA HIS A 167 -2.07 -2.47 -10.23
C HIS A 167 -2.04 -4.00 -10.21
N GLY A 168 -2.12 -4.58 -9.00
CA GLY A 168 -2.20 -6.02 -8.77
C GLY A 168 -3.32 -6.69 -9.58
N TRP A 169 -4.53 -6.17 -9.44
CA TRP A 169 -5.69 -6.67 -10.19
C TRP A 169 -5.53 -6.55 -11.71
N LYS A 170 -5.02 -5.40 -12.19
CA LYS A 170 -4.77 -5.16 -13.63
C LYS A 170 -3.76 -6.16 -14.20
N ALA A 171 -2.64 -6.38 -13.50
CA ALA A 171 -1.60 -7.33 -13.93
C ALA A 171 -2.12 -8.76 -14.01
N LEU A 172 -3.04 -9.16 -13.11
CA LEU A 172 -3.70 -10.47 -13.17
C LEU A 172 -4.86 -10.54 -14.18
N LYS A 173 -5.21 -9.43 -14.84
CA LYS A 173 -6.38 -9.31 -15.71
C LYS A 173 -7.69 -9.70 -15.00
N LEU A 174 -7.77 -9.39 -13.71
CA LEU A 174 -8.93 -9.65 -12.86
C LEU A 174 -9.60 -8.32 -12.47
N LYS A 175 -10.88 -8.40 -12.11
CA LYS A 175 -11.61 -7.27 -11.52
C LYS A 175 -11.90 -7.60 -10.06
N SER A 176 -11.49 -6.73 -9.14
CA SER A 176 -11.72 -6.93 -7.70
C SER A 176 -13.21 -7.06 -7.34
N SER A 177 -14.12 -6.55 -8.19
CA SER A 177 -15.57 -6.66 -8.02
C SER A 177 -16.18 -7.95 -8.58
N ALA A 178 -15.44 -8.78 -9.32
CA ALA A 178 -15.98 -10.02 -9.88
C ALA A 178 -16.24 -11.04 -8.76
N PRO A 179 -17.38 -11.76 -8.72
CA PRO A 179 -17.71 -12.67 -7.62
C PRO A 179 -16.61 -13.70 -7.31
N ASP A 180 -15.98 -14.22 -8.35
CA ASP A 180 -14.95 -15.26 -8.36
C ASP A 180 -13.51 -14.72 -8.39
N ALA A 181 -13.31 -13.41 -8.13
CA ALA A 181 -12.01 -12.76 -8.27
C ALA A 181 -10.90 -13.44 -7.45
N LEU A 182 -11.20 -13.85 -6.21
CA LEU A 182 -10.21 -14.48 -5.33
C LEU A 182 -9.82 -15.88 -5.82
N GLN A 183 -10.80 -16.68 -6.25
CA GLN A 183 -10.60 -18.03 -6.78
C GLN A 183 -9.80 -18.00 -8.10
N GLY A 184 -9.92 -16.91 -8.86
CA GLY A 184 -9.15 -16.68 -10.08
C GLY A 184 -7.66 -16.35 -9.84
N ILE A 185 -7.28 -15.85 -8.66
CA ILE A 185 -5.91 -15.38 -8.40
C ILE A 185 -4.84 -16.46 -8.67
N PRO A 186 -4.91 -17.68 -8.08
CA PRO A 186 -3.86 -18.67 -8.27
C PRO A 186 -3.63 -19.09 -9.73
N PHE A 187 -4.69 -19.09 -10.55
CA PHE A 187 -4.58 -19.39 -11.96
C PHE A 187 -4.01 -18.21 -12.75
N SER A 188 -4.57 -17.02 -12.56
CA SER A 188 -4.10 -15.80 -13.24
C SER A 188 -2.66 -15.48 -12.88
N PHE A 189 -2.25 -15.65 -11.62
CA PHE A 189 -0.88 -15.35 -11.18
C PHE A 189 0.15 -16.26 -11.86
N ARG A 190 -0.11 -17.57 -11.90
CA ARG A 190 0.77 -18.54 -12.59
C ARG A 190 0.88 -18.27 -14.09
N THR A 191 -0.18 -17.72 -14.69
CA THR A 191 -0.25 -17.47 -16.14
C THR A 191 0.33 -16.12 -16.52
N GLN A 192 0.13 -15.09 -15.69
CA GLN A 192 0.42 -13.69 -16.02
C GLN A 192 1.63 -13.13 -15.28
N VAL A 193 2.19 -13.79 -14.24
CA VAL A 193 3.24 -13.20 -13.40
C VAL A 193 4.40 -14.16 -13.17
N ASP A 194 4.15 -15.29 -12.50
CA ASP A 194 5.20 -16.26 -12.18
C ASP A 194 4.61 -17.66 -11.96
N SER A 195 4.96 -18.60 -12.85
CA SER A 195 4.51 -19.99 -12.78
C SER A 195 5.15 -20.78 -11.63
N GLY A 196 6.28 -20.29 -11.09
CA GLY A 196 7.01 -20.88 -9.97
C GLY A 196 6.64 -20.32 -8.60
N PHE A 197 5.63 -19.45 -8.50
CA PHE A 197 5.10 -18.94 -7.24
C PHE A 197 3.67 -19.45 -7.00
N GLU A 198 3.49 -20.22 -5.94
CA GLU A 198 2.21 -20.83 -5.59
C GLU A 198 1.43 -19.93 -4.64
N ILE A 199 0.21 -19.57 -5.01
CA ILE A 199 -0.71 -18.80 -4.17
C ILE A 199 -1.92 -19.65 -3.80
N SER A 200 -2.34 -19.54 -2.56
CA SER A 200 -3.60 -20.09 -2.06
C SER A 200 -4.26 -19.08 -1.11
N ILE A 201 -5.58 -19.14 -1.02
CA ILE A 201 -6.38 -18.34 -0.09
C ILE A 201 -7.19 -19.35 0.72
N SER A 202 -7.13 -19.25 2.05
CA SER A 202 -7.87 -20.15 2.93
C SER A 202 -9.39 -19.93 2.78
N PRO A 203 -10.22 -20.95 3.01
CA PRO A 203 -11.68 -20.78 3.06
C PRO A 203 -12.11 -19.70 4.05
N GLU A 204 -11.41 -19.58 5.18
CA GLU A 204 -11.66 -18.57 6.21
C GLU A 204 -11.39 -17.15 5.68
N ALA A 205 -10.29 -16.95 4.96
CA ALA A 205 -9.95 -15.67 4.33
C ALA A 205 -10.94 -15.31 3.20
N GLU A 206 -11.36 -16.29 2.39
CA GLU A 206 -12.39 -16.06 1.37
C GLU A 206 -13.73 -15.66 1.98
N ALA A 207 -14.16 -16.35 3.03
CA ALA A 207 -15.40 -16.07 3.75
C ALA A 207 -15.39 -14.68 4.43
N ALA A 208 -14.23 -14.23 4.92
CA ALA A 208 -14.08 -12.91 5.51
C ALA A 208 -13.97 -11.77 4.47
N ALA A 209 -13.82 -12.09 3.18
CA ALA A 209 -13.74 -11.12 2.10
C ALA A 209 -15.11 -10.78 1.45
N VAL A 210 -16.20 -11.19 2.10
CA VAL A 210 -17.56 -10.80 1.74
C VAL A 210 -18.24 -10.05 2.88
N ASP A 211 -19.19 -9.18 2.56
CA ASP A 211 -19.99 -8.45 3.55
C ASP A 211 -21.10 -9.32 4.16
N ALA A 212 -21.87 -8.73 5.08
CA ALA A 212 -22.99 -9.41 5.75
C ALA A 212 -24.10 -9.89 4.78
N ARG A 213 -24.11 -9.44 3.53
CA ARG A 213 -25.05 -9.85 2.48
C ARG A 213 -24.43 -10.87 1.51
N GLY A 214 -23.21 -11.33 1.78
CA GLY A 214 -22.45 -12.21 0.91
C GLY A 214 -21.92 -11.51 -0.35
N GLN A 215 -21.94 -10.18 -0.40
CA GLN A 215 -21.39 -9.41 -1.52
C GLN A 215 -19.89 -9.18 -1.33
N ALA A 216 -19.16 -9.05 -2.42
CA ALA A 216 -17.73 -8.75 -2.41
C ALA A 216 -17.41 -7.49 -1.60
N SER A 217 -16.59 -7.62 -0.54
CA SER A 217 -15.98 -6.45 0.11
C SER A 217 -14.75 -6.04 -0.68
N LEU A 218 -14.83 -4.94 -1.43
CA LEU A 218 -13.70 -4.43 -2.22
C LEU A 218 -12.49 -4.12 -1.33
N HIS A 219 -12.72 -3.53 -0.16
CA HIS A 219 -11.69 -3.22 0.82
C HIS A 219 -10.96 -4.49 1.31
N ALA A 220 -11.71 -5.53 1.66
CA ALA A 220 -11.13 -6.80 2.08
C ALA A 220 -10.29 -7.45 0.96
N ARG A 221 -10.78 -7.39 -0.27
CA ARG A 221 -10.09 -7.94 -1.44
C ARG A 221 -8.83 -7.16 -1.79
N ASP A 222 -8.85 -5.84 -1.67
CA ASP A 222 -7.68 -5.00 -1.89
C ASP A 222 -6.61 -5.26 -0.81
N ALA A 223 -7.00 -5.51 0.44
CA ALA A 223 -6.07 -5.97 1.48
C ALA A 223 -5.44 -7.34 1.14
N VAL A 224 -6.22 -8.29 0.61
CA VAL A 224 -5.71 -9.59 0.13
C VAL A 224 -4.70 -9.39 -1.00
N MET A 225 -5.02 -8.54 -1.98
CA MET A 225 -4.11 -8.24 -3.09
C MET A 225 -2.84 -7.53 -2.62
N ALA A 226 -2.93 -6.61 -1.66
CA ALA A 226 -1.76 -5.98 -1.04
C ALA A 226 -0.85 -7.02 -0.38
N CYS A 227 -1.45 -7.99 0.34
CA CYS A 227 -0.75 -9.06 1.03
C CYS A 227 0.00 -9.98 0.05
N ILE A 228 -0.66 -10.38 -1.03
CA ILE A 228 -0.09 -11.21 -2.10
C ILE A 228 1.05 -10.51 -2.82
N GLN A 229 0.85 -9.24 -3.23
CA GLN A 229 1.89 -8.46 -3.89
C GLN A 229 3.12 -8.31 -2.99
N MET A 230 2.91 -8.02 -1.70
CA MET A 230 4.01 -7.92 -0.73
C MET A 230 4.79 -9.24 -0.64
N ALA A 231 4.09 -10.36 -0.51
CA ALA A 231 4.71 -11.68 -0.42
C ALA A 231 5.57 -12.03 -1.63
N TYR A 232 5.02 -11.81 -2.82
CA TYR A 232 5.75 -12.05 -4.05
C TYR A 232 6.96 -11.13 -4.19
N CYS A 233 6.81 -9.82 -3.95
CA CYS A 233 7.87 -8.84 -4.13
C CYS A 233 9.04 -9.07 -3.17
N LEU A 234 8.78 -9.49 -1.92
CA LEU A 234 9.82 -9.87 -0.97
C LEU A 234 10.64 -11.05 -1.49
N ARG A 235 9.95 -12.11 -1.93
CA ARG A 235 10.58 -13.32 -2.48
C ARG A 235 11.37 -13.00 -3.75
N ARG A 236 10.80 -12.22 -4.66
CA ARG A 236 11.36 -11.96 -5.99
C ARG A 236 12.51 -10.96 -5.97
N TYR A 237 12.40 -9.88 -5.19
CA TYR A 237 13.32 -8.76 -5.25
C TYR A 237 14.23 -8.60 -4.03
N GLY A 238 14.04 -9.41 -2.98
CA GLY A 238 14.92 -9.37 -1.80
C GLY A 238 14.92 -8.02 -1.09
N LEU A 239 13.73 -7.42 -0.90
CA LEU A 239 13.57 -6.06 -0.36
C LEU A 239 14.02 -5.90 1.11
N GLU A 240 14.18 -7.01 1.84
CA GLU A 240 14.57 -7.03 3.26
C GLU A 240 16.09 -7.09 3.41
N SER A 241 16.79 -6.05 2.97
CA SER A 241 18.24 -5.96 3.06
C SER A 241 18.68 -4.62 3.62
N SER A 242 19.81 -4.63 4.34
CA SER A 242 20.50 -3.40 4.74
C SER A 242 21.14 -2.68 3.54
N GLU A 243 21.46 -3.41 2.47
CA GLU A 243 21.96 -2.87 1.22
C GLU A 243 20.77 -2.60 0.27
N GLN A 244 20.45 -1.32 0.07
CA GLN A 244 19.43 -0.91 -0.88
C GLN A 244 19.95 -1.02 -2.31
N HIS A 245 19.42 -1.98 -3.05
CA HIS A 245 19.60 -2.10 -4.49
C HIS A 245 18.31 -1.69 -5.20
N LYS A 246 18.43 -1.11 -6.40
CA LYS A 246 17.27 -0.78 -7.21
C LYS A 246 16.54 -2.07 -7.60
N PRO A 247 15.27 -2.25 -7.19
CA PRO A 247 14.52 -3.44 -7.58
C PRO A 247 14.16 -3.37 -9.05
N GLU A 248 14.04 -4.53 -9.69
CA GLU A 248 13.77 -4.66 -11.14
C GLU A 248 12.51 -3.92 -11.58
N PHE A 249 11.49 -3.85 -10.73
CA PHE A 249 10.25 -3.15 -11.05
C PHE A 249 10.43 -1.63 -11.16
N ALA A 250 11.47 -1.05 -10.56
CA ALA A 250 11.69 0.39 -10.50
C ALA A 250 12.54 0.88 -11.68
N SER A 251 12.02 1.87 -12.40
CA SER A 251 12.79 2.63 -13.38
C SER A 251 13.92 3.42 -12.72
N GLU A 252 14.88 3.90 -13.52
CA GLU A 252 15.95 4.78 -13.02
C GLU A 252 15.38 6.06 -12.38
N GLU A 253 14.32 6.62 -12.97
CA GLU A 253 13.70 7.85 -12.51
C GLU A 253 13.00 7.66 -11.16
N GLU A 254 12.19 6.60 -11.02
CA GLU A 254 11.58 6.23 -9.74
C GLU A 254 12.63 6.00 -8.67
N TRP A 255 13.72 5.30 -9.00
CA TRP A 255 14.78 5.01 -8.04
C TRP A 255 15.51 6.28 -7.60
N LYS A 256 15.76 7.20 -8.53
CA LYS A 256 16.37 8.50 -8.23
C LYS A 256 15.51 9.33 -7.28
N LEU A 257 14.19 9.34 -7.47
CA LEU A 257 13.24 10.13 -6.68
C LEU A 257 12.69 9.41 -5.44
N ARG A 258 13.05 8.15 -5.23
CA ARG A 258 12.46 7.29 -4.19
C ARG A 258 12.48 7.87 -2.77
N MET A 259 13.51 8.63 -2.42
CA MET A 259 13.66 9.24 -1.10
C MET A 259 12.81 10.51 -0.91
N LEU A 260 12.22 11.02 -1.99
CA LEU A 260 11.32 12.15 -1.99
C LEU A 260 9.88 11.66 -2.18
N GLU A 261 9.62 10.96 -3.28
CA GLU A 261 8.26 10.56 -3.67
C GLU A 261 7.83 9.18 -3.13
N GLY A 262 8.75 8.42 -2.56
CA GLY A 262 8.51 7.02 -2.19
C GLY A 262 8.55 6.10 -3.41
N LEU A 263 8.13 4.86 -3.21
CA LEU A 263 8.17 3.84 -4.26
C LEU A 263 7.05 2.82 -4.05
N VAL A 264 6.15 2.70 -5.02
CA VAL A 264 5.11 1.66 -5.04
C VAL A 264 5.76 0.33 -5.41
N VAL A 265 5.80 -0.59 -4.45
CA VAL A 265 6.25 -1.96 -4.66
C VAL A 265 5.19 -2.70 -5.48
N ARG A 266 5.63 -3.41 -6.52
CA ARG A 266 4.72 -4.03 -7.49
C ARG A 266 5.30 -5.25 -8.17
N MET A 267 4.41 -6.14 -8.57
CA MET A 267 4.75 -7.23 -9.46
C MET A 267 4.81 -6.75 -10.92
N LEU A 268 5.71 -7.36 -11.68
CA LEU A 268 5.78 -7.22 -13.14
C LEU A 268 5.12 -8.46 -13.76
N PRO A 269 4.08 -8.29 -14.59
CA PRO A 269 3.52 -9.38 -15.40
C PRO A 269 4.41 -9.76 -16.60
#